data_AF-A0A5K7ZS80-F1
#
_entry.id   AF-A0A5K7ZS80-F1
#
_cell.length_a   1.000
_cell.length_b   1.000
_cell.length_c   1.000
_cell.angle_alpha   90.00
_cell.angle_beta   90.00
_cell.angle_gamma   90.00
#
_symmetry.space_group_name_H-M   'P 1'
#
loop_
_entity.id
_entity.type
_entity.pdbx_description
1 polymer ?
#
loop_
_entity_poly.entity_id
_entity_poly.type
_entity_poly.pdbx_seq_one_letter_code
_entity_poly.pdbx_strand_id
1 'polypeptide(L)'
;MQTKIRKLLKEKNAVLLAHNYEPPEIQALADMCGDSLELSIRAADTDADVIVFCGVHFMAETASILSPQKTVLLPRADAGCPMADMITPMALKARLSSMPAMPVVTYVNSSAAVKALSTICCTSANAIEVVRSLTEDELLMTPDRNLAQNTARHTDKTIHLWEGCCPIHDRLSVADVEAARKAHPGALFIAHPECRPEVVALADAALSTSGMMRFAAESEASEFIVGTEVGLLHPLAQKNPGKSFYPASETMICPDMKKITPRDILTCLETMSGQIKVPEEIRVPALAAVERMIALSR
;
A
#
# COMPACT_ATOMS: atom_id res chain seq x y z
N MET A 1 14.57 14.76 20.57
CA MET A 1 13.24 14.50 19.97
C MET A 1 12.89 13.01 20.02
N GLN A 2 13.68 12.12 19.42
CA GLN A 2 13.45 10.66 19.44
C GLN A 2 13.19 10.09 20.85
N THR A 3 14.02 10.41 21.85
CA THR A 3 13.81 9.98 23.25
C THR A 3 12.45 10.39 23.80
N LYS A 4 11.96 11.58 23.42
CA LYS A 4 10.65 12.09 23.86
C LYS A 4 9.51 11.34 23.17
N ILE A 5 9.64 11.05 21.87
CA ILE A 5 8.69 10.20 21.13
C ILE A 5 8.61 8.81 21.77
N ARG A 6 9.75 8.14 22.00
CA ARG A 6 9.77 6.80 22.63
C ARG A 6 9.18 6.81 24.04
N LYS A 7 9.43 7.87 24.82
CA LYS A 7 8.81 8.06 26.14
C LYS A 7 7.28 8.15 26.04
N LEU A 8 6.77 8.99 25.13
CA LEU A 8 5.33 9.17 24.93
C LEU A 8 4.65 7.91 24.39
N LEU A 9 5.30 7.17 23.49
CA LEU A 9 4.79 5.87 23.00
C LEU A 9 4.57 4.92 24.17
N LYS A 10 5.55 4.81 25.08
CA LYS A 10 5.43 3.98 26.29
C LYS A 10 4.34 4.48 27.24
N GLU A 11 4.28 5.78 27.51
CA GLU A 11 3.28 6.39 28.42
C GLU A 11 1.84 6.19 27.94
N LYS A 12 1.64 6.15 26.62
CA LYS A 12 0.32 6.01 25.98
C LYS A 12 -0.02 4.58 25.58
N ASN A 13 0.84 3.61 25.92
CA ASN A 13 0.75 2.24 25.42
C ASN A 13 0.51 2.21 23.90
N ALA A 14 1.33 2.95 23.15
CA ALA A 14 1.16 3.18 21.73
C ALA A 14 2.18 2.39 20.90
N VAL A 15 1.77 1.90 19.74
CA VAL A 15 2.63 1.31 18.71
C VAL A 15 2.78 2.27 17.53
N LEU A 16 4.02 2.50 17.08
CA LEU A 16 4.31 3.32 15.90
C LEU A 16 4.56 2.44 14.68
N LEU A 17 3.72 2.60 13.65
CA LEU A 17 3.83 1.89 12.38
C LEU A 17 4.38 2.84 11.33
N ALA A 18 5.24 2.37 10.44
CA ALA A 18 5.69 3.12 9.27
C ALA A 18 5.56 2.29 7.99
N HIS A 19 4.93 2.85 6.98
CA HIS A 19 4.94 2.25 5.65
C HIS A 19 6.35 2.22 5.07
N ASN A 20 6.66 1.24 4.22
CA ASN A 20 7.95 1.10 3.53
C ASN A 20 8.38 2.33 2.69
N TYR A 21 7.46 3.24 2.40
CA TYR A 21 7.71 4.48 1.66
C TYR A 21 7.96 5.69 2.55
N GLU A 22 7.85 5.56 3.87
CA GLU A 22 8.19 6.64 4.79
C GLU A 22 9.69 6.99 4.70
N PRO A 23 10.10 8.23 5.01
CA PRO A 23 11.51 8.59 5.10
C PRO A 23 12.30 7.69 6.08
N PRO A 24 13.61 7.44 5.86
CA PRO A 24 14.43 6.62 6.75
C PRO A 24 14.37 7.02 8.23
N GLU A 25 14.30 8.32 8.52
CA GLU A 25 14.18 8.84 9.88
C GLU A 25 12.84 8.52 10.55
N ILE A 26 11.76 8.30 9.78
CA ILE A 26 10.47 7.84 10.28
C ILE A 26 10.49 6.33 10.46
N GLN A 27 11.02 5.59 9.49
CA GLN A 27 11.20 4.14 9.59
C GLN A 27 12.05 3.77 10.82
N ALA A 28 13.10 4.53 11.12
CA ALA A 28 13.96 4.31 12.29
C ALA A 28 13.28 4.60 13.64
N LEU A 29 12.15 5.31 13.66
CA LEU A 29 11.35 5.57 14.86
C LEU A 29 10.29 4.49 15.12
N ALA A 30 9.93 3.73 14.07
CA ALA A 30 8.83 2.78 14.09
C ALA A 30 9.13 1.52 14.89
N ASP A 31 8.10 1.00 15.53
CA ASP A 31 8.11 -0.33 16.14
C ASP A 31 7.90 -1.41 15.07
N MET A 32 7.19 -1.07 13.99
CA MET A 32 6.97 -1.95 12.85
C MET A 32 7.06 -1.18 11.52
N CYS A 33 7.80 -1.74 10.57
CA CYS A 33 7.79 -1.32 9.17
C CYS A 33 7.21 -2.43 8.29
N GLY A 34 6.48 -2.06 7.24
CA GLY A 34 5.89 -3.03 6.33
C GLY A 34 4.95 -2.44 5.29
N ASP A 35 4.21 -3.33 4.64
CA ASP A 35 3.16 -2.98 3.69
C ASP A 35 1.86 -2.61 4.41
N SER A 36 0.99 -1.87 3.73
CA SER A 36 -0.19 -1.21 4.33
C SER A 36 -1.09 -2.17 5.14
N LEU A 37 -1.53 -3.27 4.53
CA LEU A 37 -2.45 -4.22 5.18
C LEU A 37 -1.76 -5.02 6.29
N GLU A 38 -0.54 -5.49 6.04
CA GLU A 38 0.21 -6.29 7.00
C GLU A 38 0.42 -5.50 8.30
N LEU A 39 0.76 -4.21 8.20
CA LEU A 39 0.89 -3.32 9.34
C LEU A 39 -0.41 -3.22 10.14
N SER A 40 -1.56 -3.03 9.49
CA SER A 40 -2.85 -2.93 10.18
C SER A 40 -3.26 -4.24 10.87
N ILE A 41 -2.99 -5.40 10.26
CA ILE A 41 -3.24 -6.71 10.87
C ILE A 41 -2.35 -6.90 12.10
N ARG A 42 -1.04 -6.72 11.95
CA ARG A 42 -0.08 -6.90 13.04
C ARG A 42 -0.35 -5.95 14.21
N ALA A 43 -0.77 -4.73 13.93
CA ALA A 43 -1.12 -3.76 14.96
C ALA A 43 -2.40 -4.14 15.72
N ALA A 44 -3.38 -4.76 15.05
CA ALA A 44 -4.60 -5.26 15.69
C ALA A 44 -4.29 -6.35 16.72
N ASP A 45 -3.27 -7.18 16.45
CA ASP A 45 -2.82 -8.27 17.32
C ASP A 45 -1.94 -7.82 18.51
N THR A 46 -1.63 -6.51 18.62
CA THR A 46 -0.85 -5.99 19.76
C THR A 46 -1.73 -5.63 20.96
N ASP A 47 -1.12 -5.55 22.14
CA ASP A 47 -1.76 -5.02 23.36
C ASP A 47 -1.78 -3.47 23.43
N ALA A 48 -1.35 -2.78 22.37
CA ALA A 48 -1.30 -1.32 22.35
C ALA A 48 -2.70 -0.69 22.33
N ASP A 49 -2.93 0.35 23.12
CA ASP A 49 -4.19 1.12 23.14
C ASP A 49 -4.28 2.11 21.97
N VAL A 50 -3.11 2.54 21.47
CA VAL A 50 -2.98 3.59 20.45
C VAL A 50 -2.12 3.09 19.29
N ILE A 51 -2.58 3.32 18.07
CA ILE A 51 -1.81 3.08 16.84
C ILE A 51 -1.43 4.45 16.25
N VAL A 52 -0.15 4.74 16.13
CA VAL A 52 0.34 5.88 15.34
C VAL A 52 0.73 5.36 13.96
N PHE A 53 -0.06 5.69 12.95
CA PHE A 53 0.14 5.18 11.59
C PHE A 53 0.88 6.22 10.74
N CYS A 54 2.17 6.01 10.51
CA CYS A 54 2.96 6.80 9.55
C CYS A 54 2.78 6.21 8.15
N GLY A 55 1.89 6.85 7.39
CA GLY A 55 1.51 6.51 6.03
C GLY A 55 0.47 7.49 5.54
N VAL A 56 -0.52 7.01 4.78
CA VAL A 56 -1.57 7.85 4.20
C VAL A 56 -2.96 7.50 4.73
N HIS A 57 -3.93 8.40 4.52
CA HIS A 57 -5.26 8.37 5.14
C HIS A 57 -5.97 7.01 5.07
N PHE A 58 -6.07 6.39 3.89
CA PHE A 58 -6.77 5.11 3.76
C PHE A 58 -6.13 3.95 4.56
N MET A 59 -4.82 4.03 4.84
CA MET A 59 -4.11 3.03 5.63
C MET A 59 -4.49 3.17 7.11
N ALA A 60 -4.57 4.40 7.60
CA ALA A 60 -5.08 4.68 8.94
C ALA A 60 -6.57 4.31 9.07
N GLU A 61 -7.39 4.52 8.03
CA GLU A 61 -8.78 4.01 8.00
C GLU A 61 -8.80 2.48 8.09
N THR A 62 -7.90 1.78 7.39
CA THR A 62 -7.82 0.31 7.43
C THR A 62 -7.42 -0.19 8.83
N ALA A 63 -6.49 0.48 9.51
CA ALA A 63 -6.20 0.20 10.91
C ALA A 63 -7.41 0.44 11.82
N SER A 64 -8.18 1.51 11.59
CA SER A 64 -9.41 1.82 12.33
C SER A 64 -10.52 0.78 12.09
N ILE A 65 -10.61 0.23 10.87
CA ILE A 65 -11.53 -0.85 10.51
C ILE A 65 -11.23 -2.13 11.28
N LEU A 66 -9.95 -2.53 11.32
CA LEU A 66 -9.47 -3.77 11.94
C LEU A 66 -9.34 -3.66 13.47
N SER A 67 -9.17 -2.45 14.00
CA SER A 67 -9.00 -2.18 15.44
C SER A 67 -10.01 -1.14 15.95
N PRO A 68 -11.32 -1.40 15.87
CA PRO A 68 -12.35 -0.40 16.22
C PRO A 68 -12.26 0.09 17.67
N GLN A 69 -11.69 -0.70 18.57
CA GLN A 69 -11.50 -0.39 19.98
C GLN A 69 -10.24 0.45 20.28
N LYS A 70 -9.26 0.49 19.37
CA LYS A 70 -8.00 1.21 19.56
C LYS A 70 -8.13 2.65 19.04
N THR A 71 -7.33 3.56 19.60
CA THR A 71 -7.21 4.92 19.07
C THR A 71 -6.21 4.91 17.91
N VAL A 72 -6.66 5.20 16.69
CA VAL A 72 -5.78 5.30 15.52
C VAL A 72 -5.47 6.77 15.23
N LEU A 73 -4.19 7.10 15.14
CA LEU A 73 -3.70 8.45 14.87
C LEU A 73 -2.93 8.51 13.54
N LEU A 74 -3.26 9.48 12.71
CA LEU A 74 -2.51 9.85 11.52
C LEU A 74 -1.80 11.19 11.80
N PRO A 75 -0.45 11.22 11.89
CA PRO A 75 0.29 12.44 12.25
C PRO A 75 0.04 13.63 11.31
N ARG A 76 -0.28 13.37 10.04
CA ARG A 76 -0.58 14.39 9.03
C ARG A 76 -1.90 14.08 8.34
N ALA A 77 -2.94 14.81 8.71
CA ALA A 77 -4.28 14.63 8.15
C ALA A 77 -4.34 14.87 6.62
N ASP A 78 -3.42 15.66 6.09
CA ASP A 78 -3.29 15.94 4.65
C ASP A 78 -2.41 14.93 3.91
N ALA A 79 -1.92 13.86 4.55
CA ALA A 79 -1.24 12.75 3.89
C ALA A 79 -2.27 11.84 3.19
N GLY A 80 -2.57 12.17 1.92
CA GLY A 80 -3.59 11.49 1.12
C GLY A 80 -3.01 10.46 0.15
N CYS A 81 -3.85 9.96 -0.75
CA CYS A 81 -3.41 9.16 -1.87
C CYS A 81 -4.24 9.55 -3.10
N PRO A 82 -3.65 10.27 -4.07
CA PRO A 82 -4.40 10.76 -5.24
C PRO A 82 -5.16 9.66 -5.96
N MET A 83 -4.61 8.44 -6.02
CA MET A 83 -5.27 7.29 -6.63
C MET A 83 -6.49 6.81 -5.82
N ALA A 84 -6.41 6.80 -4.50
CA ALA A 84 -7.56 6.46 -3.66
C ALA A 84 -8.70 7.47 -3.82
N ASP A 85 -8.35 8.73 -4.11
CA ASP A 85 -9.29 9.83 -4.35
C ASP A 85 -9.87 9.83 -5.78
N MET A 86 -9.31 9.03 -6.72
CA MET A 86 -9.86 8.86 -8.08
C MET A 86 -11.15 8.03 -8.11
N ILE A 87 -11.58 7.48 -6.98
CA ILE A 87 -12.84 6.75 -6.84
C ILE A 87 -13.63 7.28 -5.64
N THR A 88 -14.92 7.51 -5.83
CA THR A 88 -15.83 7.89 -4.74
C THR A 88 -16.94 6.85 -4.58
N PRO A 89 -17.54 6.71 -3.38
CA PRO A 89 -18.65 5.79 -3.16
C PRO A 89 -19.83 6.08 -4.09
N MET A 90 -20.10 7.35 -4.39
CA MET A 90 -21.16 7.77 -5.30
C MET A 90 -20.86 7.37 -6.74
N ALA A 91 -19.64 7.60 -7.21
CA ALA A 91 -19.22 7.23 -8.56
C ALA A 91 -19.23 5.70 -8.75
N LEU A 92 -18.78 4.94 -7.74
CA LEU A 92 -18.84 3.48 -7.77
C LEU A 92 -20.29 2.98 -7.84
N LYS A 93 -21.20 3.49 -7.00
CA LYS A 93 -22.64 3.13 -7.07
C LYS A 93 -23.26 3.42 -8.44
N ALA A 94 -22.94 4.59 -9.02
CA ALA A 94 -23.43 4.96 -10.34
C ALA A 94 -22.90 4.00 -11.42
N ARG A 95 -21.60 3.65 -11.36
CA ARG A 95 -20.99 2.69 -12.27
C ARG A 95 -21.65 1.31 -12.16
N LEU A 96 -21.82 0.79 -10.95
CA LEU A 96 -22.45 -0.51 -10.72
C LEU A 96 -23.92 -0.55 -11.20
N SER A 97 -24.64 0.57 -11.08
CA SER A 97 -26.03 0.67 -11.57
C SER A 97 -26.13 0.65 -13.10
N SER A 98 -25.04 0.96 -13.80
CA SER A 98 -24.95 0.97 -15.26
C SER A 98 -24.44 -0.34 -15.87
N MET A 99 -24.08 -1.32 -15.03
CA MET A 99 -23.47 -2.58 -15.44
C MET A 99 -24.32 -3.76 -14.95
N PRO A 100 -24.17 -4.96 -15.56
CA PRO A 100 -24.69 -6.19 -14.96
C PRO A 100 -24.16 -6.38 -13.53
N ALA A 101 -24.94 -7.04 -12.69
CA ALA A 101 -24.49 -7.37 -11.33
C ALA A 101 -23.25 -8.26 -11.39
N MET A 102 -22.15 -7.81 -10.78
CA MET A 102 -20.86 -8.52 -10.79
C MET A 102 -20.08 -8.21 -9.50
N PRO A 103 -19.12 -9.07 -9.12
CA PRO A 103 -18.24 -8.80 -8.00
C PRO A 103 -17.41 -7.54 -8.21
N VAL A 104 -17.15 -6.83 -7.11
CA VAL A 104 -16.25 -5.67 -7.07
C VAL A 104 -15.03 -6.02 -6.23
N VAL A 105 -13.89 -6.11 -6.89
CA VAL A 105 -12.57 -6.29 -6.27
C VAL A 105 -11.93 -4.91 -6.11
N THR A 106 -11.74 -4.48 -4.87
CA THR A 106 -11.23 -3.13 -4.59
C THR A 106 -9.88 -3.19 -3.92
N TYR A 107 -8.88 -2.60 -4.55
CA TYR A 107 -7.57 -2.44 -3.96
C TYR A 107 -7.66 -1.64 -2.65
N VAL A 108 -6.90 -2.06 -1.62
CA VAL A 108 -6.89 -1.39 -0.31
C VAL A 108 -6.57 0.11 -0.36
N ASN A 109 -5.94 0.57 -1.44
CA ASN A 109 -5.70 1.98 -1.77
C ASN A 109 -7.00 2.67 -2.24
N SER A 110 -7.98 2.72 -1.34
CA SER A 110 -9.34 3.25 -1.53
C SER A 110 -9.90 3.67 -0.18
N SER A 111 -10.87 4.58 -0.11
CA SER A 111 -11.48 4.95 1.18
C SER A 111 -12.28 3.82 1.80
N ALA A 112 -12.47 3.85 3.13
CA ALA A 112 -13.34 2.93 3.85
C ALA A 112 -14.76 2.85 3.24
N ALA A 113 -15.29 3.99 2.80
CA ALA A 113 -16.61 4.06 2.17
C ALA A 113 -16.68 3.36 0.80
N VAL A 114 -15.58 3.31 0.05
CA VAL A 114 -15.51 2.50 -1.19
C VAL A 114 -15.39 1.01 -0.85
N LYS A 115 -14.57 0.65 0.15
CA LYS A 115 -14.46 -0.74 0.64
C LYS A 115 -15.82 -1.29 1.08
N ALA A 116 -16.65 -0.47 1.73
CA ALA A 116 -18.00 -0.82 2.17
C ALA A 116 -18.96 -1.23 1.03
N LEU A 117 -18.66 -0.82 -0.21
CA LEU A 117 -19.45 -1.18 -1.40
C LEU A 117 -18.84 -2.35 -2.18
N SER A 118 -17.74 -2.92 -1.69
CA SER A 118 -16.93 -3.88 -2.43
C SER A 118 -17.28 -5.32 -2.04
N THR A 119 -17.22 -6.23 -3.01
CA THR A 119 -17.32 -7.66 -2.74
C THR A 119 -16.10 -8.13 -1.97
N ILE A 120 -14.89 -7.79 -2.40
CA ILE A 120 -13.68 -8.22 -1.70
C ILE A 120 -12.57 -7.19 -1.90
N CYS A 121 -11.70 -7.02 -0.92
CA CYS A 121 -10.50 -6.21 -1.10
C CYS A 121 -9.36 -7.00 -1.76
N CYS A 122 -8.36 -6.31 -2.28
CA CYS A 122 -7.09 -6.92 -2.64
C CYS A 122 -5.92 -6.01 -2.25
N THR A 123 -4.70 -6.53 -2.33
CA THR A 123 -3.44 -5.78 -2.30
C THR A 123 -2.65 -6.06 -3.58
N SER A 124 -1.57 -5.33 -3.83
CA SER A 124 -0.64 -5.67 -4.92
C SER A 124 0.02 -7.05 -4.74
N ALA A 125 0.01 -7.61 -3.52
CA ALA A 125 0.60 -8.91 -3.23
C ALA A 125 -0.32 -10.10 -3.57
N ASN A 126 -1.65 -9.91 -3.52
CA ASN A 126 -2.61 -11.02 -3.65
C ASN A 126 -3.75 -10.76 -4.67
N ALA A 127 -3.68 -9.70 -5.48
CA ALA A 127 -4.72 -9.38 -6.47
C ALA A 127 -5.05 -10.57 -7.41
N ILE A 128 -4.04 -11.29 -7.88
CA ILE A 128 -4.21 -12.47 -8.74
C ILE A 128 -4.94 -13.60 -8.00
N GLU A 129 -4.56 -13.88 -6.76
CA GLU A 129 -5.19 -14.90 -5.92
C GLU A 129 -6.64 -14.54 -5.57
N VAL A 130 -6.88 -13.28 -5.18
CA VAL A 130 -8.22 -12.75 -4.90
C VAL A 130 -9.12 -12.92 -6.12
N VAL A 131 -8.65 -12.52 -7.31
CA VAL A 131 -9.44 -12.66 -8.54
C VAL A 131 -9.72 -14.13 -8.86
N ARG A 132 -8.73 -15.01 -8.73
CA ARG A 132 -8.91 -16.46 -8.95
C ARG A 132 -9.86 -17.12 -7.97
N SER A 133 -9.99 -16.59 -6.75
CA SER A 133 -10.88 -17.13 -5.72
C SER A 133 -12.37 -16.92 -6.01
N LEU A 134 -12.71 -15.94 -6.85
CA LEU A 134 -14.10 -15.63 -7.18
C LEU A 134 -14.70 -16.67 -8.11
N THR A 135 -15.97 -17.02 -7.88
CA THR A 135 -16.72 -17.97 -8.71
C THR A 135 -17.12 -17.40 -10.06
N GLU A 136 -17.31 -16.09 -10.14
CA GLU A 136 -17.79 -15.37 -11.31
C GLU A 136 -16.65 -15.11 -12.30
N ASP A 137 -16.93 -15.25 -13.59
CA ASP A 137 -15.93 -15.07 -14.65
C ASP A 137 -15.70 -13.60 -15.03
N GLU A 138 -16.60 -12.70 -14.62
CA GLU A 138 -16.57 -11.28 -14.92
C GLU A 138 -16.68 -10.46 -13.63
N LEU A 139 -15.83 -9.43 -13.48
CA LEU A 139 -15.75 -8.62 -12.27
C LEU A 139 -15.23 -7.20 -12.57
N LEU A 140 -15.46 -6.27 -11.65
CA LEU A 140 -14.90 -4.92 -11.67
C LEU A 140 -13.72 -4.81 -10.71
N MET A 141 -12.56 -4.35 -11.19
CA MET A 141 -11.41 -4.00 -10.36
C MET A 141 -11.25 -2.48 -10.22
N THR A 142 -11.03 -2.02 -8.98
CA THR A 142 -10.87 -0.59 -8.65
C THR A 142 -9.73 -0.32 -7.67
N PRO A 143 -9.20 0.92 -7.58
CA PRO A 143 -9.31 1.99 -8.58
C PRO A 143 -8.19 1.95 -9.63
N ASP A 144 -7.16 1.12 -9.45
CA ASP A 144 -5.95 1.15 -10.28
C ASP A 144 -6.07 0.27 -11.53
N ARG A 145 -6.05 0.91 -12.71
CA ARG A 145 -6.14 0.23 -14.01
C ARG A 145 -4.92 -0.63 -14.31
N ASN A 146 -3.72 -0.24 -13.87
CA ASN A 146 -2.48 -0.95 -14.18
C ASN A 146 -2.41 -2.27 -13.40
N LEU A 147 -2.79 -2.26 -12.12
CA LEU A 147 -2.94 -3.45 -11.29
C LEU A 147 -4.01 -4.39 -11.85
N ALA A 148 -5.15 -3.83 -12.30
CA ALA A 148 -6.21 -4.61 -12.94
C ALA A 148 -5.73 -5.26 -14.25
N GLN A 149 -5.03 -4.52 -15.10
CA GLN A 149 -4.43 -5.04 -16.34
C GLN A 149 -3.36 -6.11 -16.06
N ASN A 150 -2.49 -5.87 -15.07
CA ASN A 150 -1.50 -6.86 -14.64
C ASN A 150 -2.19 -8.13 -14.13
N THR A 151 -3.27 -7.98 -13.35
CA THR A 151 -4.03 -9.13 -12.83
C THR A 151 -4.69 -9.91 -13.95
N ALA A 152 -5.32 -9.23 -14.92
CA ALA A 152 -5.97 -9.85 -16.08
C ALA A 152 -5.00 -10.71 -16.91
N ARG A 153 -3.72 -10.33 -17.01
CA ARG A 153 -2.70 -11.13 -17.72
C ARG A 153 -2.41 -12.50 -17.08
N HIS A 154 -2.80 -12.70 -15.83
CA HIS A 154 -2.52 -13.91 -15.06
C HIS A 154 -3.78 -14.73 -14.76
N THR A 155 -4.92 -14.39 -15.34
CA THR A 155 -6.21 -15.05 -15.08
C THR A 155 -7.03 -15.14 -16.35
N ASP A 156 -7.86 -16.16 -16.48
CA ASP A 156 -8.80 -16.29 -17.61
C ASP A 156 -10.10 -15.48 -17.42
N LYS A 157 -10.20 -14.71 -16.33
CA LYS A 157 -11.39 -13.90 -15.99
C LYS A 157 -11.42 -12.58 -16.77
N THR A 158 -12.63 -12.11 -17.07
CA THR A 158 -12.88 -10.80 -17.68
C THR A 158 -12.89 -9.73 -16.60
N ILE A 159 -11.91 -8.82 -16.63
CA ILE A 159 -11.75 -7.75 -15.65
C ILE A 159 -12.13 -6.41 -16.26
N HIS A 160 -13.22 -5.82 -15.77
CA HIS A 160 -13.57 -4.42 -16.02
C HIS A 160 -12.70 -3.52 -15.16
N LEU A 161 -12.17 -2.46 -15.74
CA LEU A 161 -11.21 -1.56 -15.10
C LEU A 161 -11.93 -0.29 -14.61
N TRP A 162 -11.48 0.24 -13.47
CA TRP A 162 -11.65 1.66 -13.14
C TRP A 162 -10.47 2.46 -13.70
N GLU A 163 -10.73 3.62 -14.30
CA GLU A 163 -9.71 4.45 -14.99
C GLU A 163 -8.86 5.31 -14.01
N GLY A 164 -8.49 4.75 -12.86
CA GLY A 164 -7.55 5.37 -11.92
C GLY A 164 -6.15 4.79 -12.06
N CYS A 165 -5.15 5.46 -11.49
CA CYS A 165 -3.78 4.97 -11.44
C CYS A 165 -2.97 5.68 -10.35
N CYS A 166 -1.92 5.03 -9.84
CA CYS A 166 -0.91 5.70 -9.03
C CYS A 166 -0.05 6.63 -9.90
N PRO A 167 -0.04 7.96 -9.67
CA PRO A 167 0.71 8.90 -10.53
C PRO A 167 2.23 8.73 -10.43
N ILE A 168 2.73 8.06 -9.40
CA ILE A 168 4.16 7.81 -9.19
C ILE A 168 4.62 6.63 -10.05
N HIS A 169 3.89 5.50 -9.99
CA HIS A 169 4.21 4.31 -10.77
C HIS A 169 3.82 4.43 -12.24
N ASP A 170 2.72 5.12 -12.55
CA ASP A 170 2.24 5.32 -13.92
C ASP A 170 3.19 6.21 -14.73
N ARG A 171 3.90 7.14 -14.07
CA ARG A 171 4.88 8.03 -14.72
C ARG A 171 6.16 7.32 -15.15
N LEU A 172 6.56 6.23 -14.47
CA LEU A 172 7.77 5.50 -14.82
C LEU A 172 7.69 5.07 -16.29
N SER A 173 8.73 5.39 -17.07
CA SER A 173 8.75 5.12 -18.50
C SER A 173 9.72 4.00 -18.85
N VAL A 174 9.53 3.41 -20.03
CA VAL A 174 10.48 2.44 -20.62
C VAL A 174 11.87 3.07 -20.73
N ALA A 175 11.97 4.35 -21.11
CA ALA A 175 13.23 5.07 -21.24
C ALA A 175 13.97 5.21 -19.89
N ASP A 176 13.24 5.42 -18.78
CA ASP A 176 13.84 5.45 -17.44
C ASP A 176 14.46 4.09 -17.09
N VAL A 177 13.72 3.00 -17.34
CA VAL A 177 14.18 1.63 -17.08
C VAL A 177 15.40 1.27 -17.95
N GLU A 178 15.38 1.62 -19.23
CA GLU A 178 16.50 1.39 -20.14
C GLU A 178 17.75 2.19 -19.73
N ALA A 179 17.57 3.44 -19.30
CA ALA A 179 18.67 4.24 -18.77
C ALA A 179 19.26 3.63 -17.50
N ALA A 180 18.42 3.15 -16.58
CA ALA A 180 18.86 2.46 -15.36
C ALA A 180 19.59 1.14 -15.68
N ARG A 181 19.07 0.32 -16.61
CA ARG A 181 19.74 -0.92 -17.07
C ARG A 181 21.08 -0.63 -17.75
N LYS A 182 21.19 0.48 -18.50
CA LYS A 182 22.46 0.90 -19.10
C LYS A 182 23.48 1.30 -18.04
N ALA A 183 23.06 1.97 -16.97
CA ALA A 183 23.91 2.32 -15.86
C ALA A 183 24.30 1.11 -14.99
N HIS A 184 23.43 0.11 -14.89
CA HIS A 184 23.58 -1.08 -14.05
C HIS A 184 23.27 -2.37 -14.85
N PRO A 185 24.12 -2.78 -15.79
CA PRO A 185 23.81 -3.87 -16.74
C PRO A 185 23.70 -5.26 -16.08
N GLY A 186 24.26 -5.44 -14.88
CA GLY A 186 24.15 -6.68 -14.11
C GLY A 186 22.95 -6.74 -13.15
N ALA A 187 22.17 -5.66 -13.05
CA ALA A 187 21.09 -5.56 -12.08
C ALA A 187 19.78 -6.18 -12.57
N LEU A 188 19.09 -6.93 -11.70
CA LEU A 188 17.73 -7.38 -11.96
C LEU A 188 16.74 -6.21 -11.78
N PHE A 189 15.82 -6.04 -12.71
CA PHE A 189 14.75 -5.05 -12.58
C PHE A 189 13.51 -5.66 -11.93
N ILE A 190 13.16 -5.18 -10.73
CA ILE A 190 11.93 -5.54 -10.03
C ILE A 190 10.97 -4.36 -10.05
N ALA A 191 9.74 -4.55 -10.50
CA ALA A 191 8.76 -3.48 -10.71
C ALA A 191 7.48 -3.70 -9.90
N HIS A 192 6.82 -2.61 -9.49
CA HIS A 192 5.53 -2.70 -8.82
C HIS A 192 4.42 -2.92 -9.86
N PRO A 193 3.38 -3.74 -9.59
CA PRO A 193 2.29 -3.98 -10.56
C PRO A 193 1.38 -2.77 -10.80
N GLU A 194 1.58 -1.64 -10.10
CA GLU A 194 0.95 -0.35 -10.42
C GLU A 194 1.65 0.38 -11.58
N CYS A 195 2.82 -0.09 -12.02
CA CYS A 195 3.50 0.44 -13.20
C CYS A 195 2.72 0.08 -14.47
N ARG A 196 2.88 0.91 -15.52
CA ARG A 196 2.23 0.67 -16.80
C ARG A 196 2.61 -0.69 -17.40
N PRO A 197 1.71 -1.33 -18.17
CA PRO A 197 1.93 -2.69 -18.65
C PRO A 197 3.19 -2.88 -19.51
N GLU A 198 3.64 -1.84 -20.22
CA GLU A 198 4.89 -1.81 -20.98
C GLU A 198 6.15 -1.78 -20.08
N VAL A 199 6.07 -1.20 -18.89
CA VAL A 199 7.17 -1.20 -17.91
C VAL A 199 7.21 -2.54 -17.18
N VAL A 200 6.05 -3.06 -16.77
CA VAL A 200 5.94 -4.38 -16.13
C VAL A 200 6.49 -5.49 -17.05
N ALA A 201 6.29 -5.37 -18.37
CA ALA A 201 6.82 -6.32 -19.34
C ALA A 201 8.36 -6.37 -19.42
N LEU A 202 9.06 -5.34 -18.93
CA LEU A 202 10.53 -5.29 -18.86
C LEU A 202 11.08 -5.87 -17.55
N ALA A 203 10.22 -6.12 -16.57
CA ALA A 203 10.62 -6.52 -15.22
C ALA A 203 11.00 -8.00 -15.18
N ASP A 204 12.11 -8.29 -14.50
CA ASP A 204 12.50 -9.64 -14.13
C ASP A 204 11.52 -10.23 -13.09
N ALA A 205 10.90 -9.38 -12.26
CA ALA A 205 9.76 -9.74 -11.42
C ALA A 205 8.82 -8.55 -11.16
N ALA A 206 7.51 -8.78 -11.20
CA ALA A 206 6.48 -7.81 -10.86
C ALA A 206 5.84 -8.14 -9.50
N LEU A 207 6.12 -7.33 -8.47
CA LEU A 207 5.89 -7.71 -7.07
C LEU A 207 5.38 -6.52 -6.23
N SER A 208 4.64 -6.80 -5.15
CA SER A 208 4.40 -5.82 -4.09
C SER A 208 5.71 -5.40 -3.42
N THR A 209 5.70 -4.36 -2.59
CA THR A 209 6.86 -3.92 -1.81
C THR A 209 7.40 -5.03 -0.89
N SER A 210 6.54 -5.73 -0.14
CA SER A 210 6.93 -6.93 0.62
C SER A 210 7.45 -8.07 -0.28
N GLY A 211 6.86 -8.25 -1.45
CA GLY A 211 7.31 -9.22 -2.44
C GLY A 211 8.71 -8.91 -2.97
N MET A 212 8.99 -7.64 -3.28
CA MET A 212 10.32 -7.16 -3.67
C MET A 212 11.36 -7.40 -2.57
N MET A 213 11.01 -7.11 -1.32
CA MET A 213 11.87 -7.35 -0.16
C MET A 213 12.22 -8.84 -0.01
N ARG A 214 11.23 -9.73 -0.18
CA ARG A 214 11.43 -11.18 -0.14
C ARG A 214 12.27 -11.67 -1.32
N PHE A 215 11.93 -11.25 -2.53
CA PHE A 215 12.67 -11.60 -3.74
C PHE A 215 14.13 -11.18 -3.67
N ALA A 216 14.40 -9.96 -3.20
CA ALA A 216 15.75 -9.47 -3.00
C ALA A 216 16.52 -10.30 -1.96
N ALA A 217 15.87 -10.78 -0.90
CA ALA A 217 16.52 -11.63 0.10
C ALA A 217 16.86 -13.03 -0.44
N GLU A 218 15.93 -13.64 -1.20
CA GLU A 218 16.04 -15.01 -1.71
C GLU A 218 16.87 -15.13 -3.01
N SER A 219 17.04 -14.03 -3.76
CA SER A 219 17.78 -14.02 -5.02
C SER A 219 19.30 -14.07 -4.81
N GLU A 220 20.01 -14.81 -5.66
CA GLU A 220 21.48 -14.83 -5.72
C GLU A 220 22.08 -13.57 -6.37
N ALA A 221 21.26 -12.69 -6.96
CA ALA A 221 21.75 -11.46 -7.58
C ALA A 221 22.27 -10.47 -6.53
N SER A 222 23.33 -9.74 -6.88
CA SER A 222 23.96 -8.71 -6.04
C SER A 222 23.45 -7.29 -6.30
N GLU A 223 22.75 -7.07 -7.40
CA GLU A 223 22.33 -5.74 -7.86
C GLU A 223 20.88 -5.75 -8.34
N PHE A 224 20.10 -4.73 -7.97
CA PHE A 224 18.69 -4.59 -8.33
C PHE A 224 18.36 -3.16 -8.75
N ILE A 225 17.62 -3.02 -9.83
CA ILE A 225 16.90 -1.79 -10.19
C ILE A 225 15.48 -1.92 -9.63
N VAL A 226 15.05 -0.92 -8.86
CA VAL A 226 13.81 -0.93 -8.10
C VAL A 226 12.82 0.04 -8.74
N GLY A 227 11.82 -0.52 -9.42
CA GLY A 227 10.71 0.18 -10.07
C GLY A 227 9.54 0.42 -9.12
N THR A 228 9.81 1.10 -8.00
CA THR A 228 8.78 1.56 -7.06
C THR A 228 9.23 2.85 -6.36
N GLU A 229 8.45 3.34 -5.40
CA GLU A 229 8.80 4.53 -4.61
C GLU A 229 10.16 4.36 -3.91
N VAL A 230 11.01 5.39 -3.98
CA VAL A 230 12.42 5.35 -3.54
C VAL A 230 12.61 5.05 -2.04
N GLY A 231 11.59 5.25 -1.22
CA GLY A 231 11.61 4.91 0.21
C GLY A 231 11.85 3.42 0.45
N LEU A 232 11.49 2.53 -0.49
CA LEU A 232 11.76 1.09 -0.38
C LEU A 232 13.26 0.75 -0.44
N LEU A 233 14.09 1.62 -1.04
CA LEU A 233 15.55 1.39 -1.11
C LEU A 233 16.18 1.26 0.27
N HIS A 234 15.69 2.03 1.25
CA HIS A 234 16.21 2.00 2.62
C HIS A 234 16.03 0.65 3.32
N PRO A 235 14.80 0.09 3.45
CA PRO A 235 14.63 -1.22 4.06
C PRO A 235 15.28 -2.33 3.22
N LEU A 236 15.30 -2.23 1.88
CA LEU A 236 16.00 -3.19 1.02
C LEU A 236 17.49 -3.28 1.39
N ALA A 237 18.17 -2.15 1.46
CA ALA A 237 19.59 -2.07 1.83
C ALA A 237 19.84 -2.53 3.27
N GLN A 238 18.96 -2.18 4.22
CA GLN A 238 19.09 -2.64 5.60
C GLN A 238 18.98 -4.15 5.75
N LYS A 239 18.04 -4.78 5.04
CA LYS A 239 17.85 -6.25 5.11
C LYS A 239 18.85 -7.03 4.27
N ASN A 240 19.53 -6.38 3.33
CA ASN A 240 20.46 -7.00 2.39
C ASN A 240 21.77 -6.20 2.27
N PRO A 241 22.59 -6.10 3.34
CA PRO A 241 23.75 -5.20 3.39
C PRO A 241 24.86 -5.53 2.36
N GLY A 242 24.84 -6.71 1.74
CA GLY A 242 25.78 -7.10 0.68
C GLY A 242 25.26 -6.87 -0.75
N LYS A 243 24.05 -6.33 -0.91
CA LYS A 243 23.40 -6.12 -2.21
C LYS A 243 23.22 -4.63 -2.49
N SER A 244 23.23 -4.24 -3.76
CA SER A 244 23.04 -2.87 -4.20
C SER A 244 21.65 -2.67 -4.79
N PHE A 245 21.01 -1.55 -4.45
CA PHE A 245 19.67 -1.20 -4.89
C PHE A 245 19.69 0.18 -5.53
N TYR A 246 19.24 0.27 -6.77
CA TYR A 246 19.23 1.47 -7.58
C TYR A 246 17.78 1.84 -7.91
N PRO A 247 17.36 3.12 -7.82
CA PRO A 247 16.04 3.52 -8.26
C PRO A 247 15.93 3.36 -9.79
N ALA A 248 14.78 2.91 -10.28
CA ALA A 248 14.49 2.97 -11.73
C ALA A 248 14.40 4.42 -12.24
N SER A 249 13.99 5.35 -11.37
CA SER A 249 14.04 6.79 -11.61
C SER A 249 14.09 7.54 -10.27
N GLU A 250 14.92 8.59 -10.18
CA GLU A 250 14.99 9.49 -9.02
C GLU A 250 13.67 10.24 -8.77
N THR A 251 12.76 10.24 -9.74
CA THR A 251 11.47 10.92 -9.64
C THR A 251 10.37 10.08 -9.00
N MET A 252 10.65 8.82 -8.65
CA MET A 252 9.69 7.92 -7.98
C MET A 252 9.52 8.28 -6.48
N ILE A 253 9.14 9.51 -6.21
CA ILE A 253 8.93 10.04 -4.86
C ILE A 253 7.45 10.33 -4.69
N CYS A 254 6.80 9.71 -3.71
CA CYS A 254 5.41 10.00 -3.36
C CYS A 254 5.36 11.19 -2.38
N PRO A 255 4.91 12.40 -2.78
CA PRO A 255 4.95 13.57 -1.91
C PRO A 255 4.12 13.39 -0.64
N ASP A 256 2.98 12.69 -0.73
CA ASP A 256 2.12 12.41 0.42
C ASP A 256 2.81 11.54 1.48
N MET A 257 3.56 10.52 1.06
CA MET A 257 4.37 9.68 1.96
C MET A 257 5.54 10.43 2.59
N LYS A 258 5.94 11.59 2.06
CA LYS A 258 7.03 12.41 2.63
C LYS A 258 6.54 13.57 3.50
N LYS A 259 5.23 13.68 3.73
CA LYS A 259 4.65 14.77 4.56
C LYS A 259 4.94 14.60 6.05
N ILE A 260 5.03 13.36 6.53
CA ILE A 260 5.17 13.07 7.95
C ILE A 260 6.61 13.33 8.41
N THR A 261 6.74 14.13 9.47
CA THR A 261 8.03 14.40 10.12
C THR A 261 8.02 13.89 11.56
N PRO A 262 9.21 13.71 12.19
CA PRO A 262 9.27 13.37 13.62
C PRO A 262 8.59 14.41 14.52
N ARG A 263 8.50 15.68 14.09
CA ARG A 263 7.79 16.73 14.83
C ARG A 263 6.27 16.53 14.78
N ASP A 264 5.75 16.06 13.65
CA ASP A 264 4.33 15.74 13.51
C ASP A 264 3.96 14.57 14.42
N ILE A 265 4.78 13.50 14.43
CA ILE A 265 4.63 12.36 15.36
C ILE A 265 4.63 12.83 16.82
N LEU A 266 5.58 13.69 17.19
CA LEU A 266 5.66 14.22 18.55
C LEU A 266 4.39 15.01 18.92
N THR A 267 3.95 15.91 18.05
CA THR A 267 2.76 16.75 18.28
C THR A 267 1.50 15.88 18.37
N CYS A 268 1.38 14.91 17.47
CA CYS A 268 0.30 13.93 17.43
C CYS A 268 0.21 13.15 18.76
N LEU A 269 1.34 12.65 19.27
CA LEU A 269 1.39 11.96 20.57
C LEU A 269 1.06 12.88 21.74
N GLU A 270 1.63 14.09 21.80
CA GLU A 270 1.38 15.04 22.89
C GLU A 270 -0.10 15.43 23.01
N THR A 271 -0.76 15.62 21.86
CA THR A 271 -2.12 16.16 21.79
C THR A 271 -3.20 15.11 21.53
N MET A 272 -2.81 13.87 21.22
CA MET A 272 -3.72 12.82 20.71
C MET A 272 -4.54 13.29 19.49
N SER A 273 -3.94 14.15 18.66
CA SER A 273 -4.56 14.70 17.45
C SER A 273 -4.38 13.79 16.23
N GLY A 274 -5.18 14.03 15.19
CA GLY A 274 -5.18 13.21 13.97
C GLY A 274 -5.93 11.89 14.12
N GLN A 275 -6.92 11.82 15.03
CA GLN A 275 -7.71 10.60 15.23
C GLN A 275 -8.49 10.22 13.99
N ILE A 276 -8.32 8.97 13.56
CA ILE A 276 -9.07 8.36 12.46
C ILE A 276 -10.07 7.37 13.03
N LYS A 277 -11.35 7.66 12.83
CA LYS A 277 -12.45 6.78 13.21
C LYS A 277 -13.39 6.58 12.03
N VAL A 278 -13.53 5.32 11.61
CA VAL A 278 -14.53 4.95 10.59
C VAL A 278 -15.87 4.68 11.28
N PRO A 279 -16.96 5.36 10.89
CA PRO A 279 -18.30 5.11 11.45
C PRO A 279 -18.75 3.66 11.23
N GLU A 280 -19.47 3.06 12.18
CA GLU A 280 -19.83 1.63 12.17
C GLU A 280 -20.63 1.23 10.91
N GLU A 281 -21.49 2.11 10.42
CA GLU A 281 -22.29 1.91 9.20
C GLU A 281 -21.44 1.76 7.94
N ILE A 282 -20.20 2.29 7.95
CA ILE A 282 -19.19 2.09 6.89
C ILE A 282 -18.23 0.98 7.28
N ARG A 283 -17.83 0.93 8.56
CA ARG A 283 -16.78 0.04 9.06
C ARG A 283 -17.17 -1.43 8.92
N VAL A 284 -18.38 -1.81 9.34
CA VAL A 284 -18.84 -3.21 9.31
C VAL A 284 -18.83 -3.79 7.88
N PRO A 285 -19.43 -3.14 6.87
CA PRO A 285 -19.36 -3.64 5.50
C PRO A 285 -17.94 -3.57 4.91
N ALA A 286 -17.15 -2.54 5.24
CA ALA A 286 -15.75 -2.47 4.81
C ALA A 286 -14.90 -3.60 5.40
N LEU A 287 -15.12 -3.92 6.68
CA LEU A 287 -14.48 -5.03 7.37
C LEU A 287 -14.79 -6.34 6.66
N ALA A 288 -16.05 -6.60 6.28
CA ALA A 288 -16.43 -7.81 5.57
C ALA A 288 -15.65 -7.98 4.24
N ALA A 289 -15.42 -6.90 3.49
CA ALA A 289 -14.62 -6.94 2.27
C ALA A 289 -13.13 -7.22 2.55
N VAL A 290 -12.58 -6.64 3.62
CA VAL A 290 -11.19 -6.83 4.05
C VAL A 290 -10.97 -8.24 4.63
N GLU A 291 -11.89 -8.75 5.45
CA GLU A 291 -11.80 -10.09 6.04
C GLU A 291 -11.89 -11.18 4.97
N ARG A 292 -12.75 -11.03 3.96
CA ARG A 292 -12.80 -11.95 2.81
C ARG A 292 -11.45 -12.05 2.11
N MET A 293 -10.73 -10.94 1.95
CA MET A 293 -9.38 -10.94 1.40
C MET A 293 -8.37 -11.63 2.33
N ILE A 294 -8.39 -11.32 3.63
CA ILE A 294 -7.46 -11.88 4.62
C ILE A 294 -7.64 -13.40 4.74
N ALA A 295 -8.88 -13.88 4.64
CA ALA A 295 -9.20 -15.30 4.75
C ALA A 295 -8.59 -16.16 3.63
N LEU A 296 -8.20 -15.57 2.50
CA LEU A 296 -7.53 -16.31 1.41
C LEU A 296 -6.07 -16.62 1.71
N SER A 297 -5.42 -15.78 2.52
CA SER A 297 -4.00 -15.92 2.86
C SER A 297 -3.76 -16.70 4.17
N ARG A 298 -4.78 -17.37 4.70
CA ARG A 298 -4.75 -18.18 5.93
C ARG A 298 -4.75 -19.67 5.64
#